data_AF-A0A9P6WNH6-F1
#
_entry.id   AF-A0A9P6WNH6-F1
#
_cell.length_a   1.000
_cell.length_b   1.000
_cell.length_c   1.000
_cell.angle_alpha   90.00
_cell.angle_beta   90.00
_cell.angle_gamma   90.00
#
_symmetry.space_group_name_H-M   'P 1'
#
loop_
_entity.id
_entity.type
_entity.pdbx_description
1 polymer ?
#
loop_
_entity_poly.entity_id
_entity_poly.type
_entity_poly.pdbx_seq_one_letter_code
_entity_poly.pdbx_strand_id
1 'polypeptide(L)'
;MDQLPSAVYTSPETTKKFSLENVQKKDLSADGTTTGPSPYLIESTNGQYLDKDKPAPLDMNSDMGILRGYVTKLQDDINVYLTQKIKASGSEIDLPEEDDDDSNDNDQDDQQNE
;
A
#
# COMPACT_ATOMS: atom_id res chain seq x y z
N MET A 1 -3.79 -25.20 -13.31
CA MET A 1 -3.98 -23.79 -13.70
C MET A 1 -4.12 -23.04 -12.40
N ASP A 2 -3.02 -22.50 -11.88
CA ASP A 2 -3.07 -21.68 -10.66
C ASP A 2 -3.70 -20.34 -11.06
N GLN A 3 -4.99 -20.21 -10.76
CA GLN A 3 -5.75 -19.03 -11.10
C GLN A 3 -5.45 -17.94 -10.06
N LEU A 4 -4.62 -16.98 -10.45
CA LEU A 4 -4.35 -15.79 -9.63
C LEU A 4 -5.62 -14.96 -9.50
N PRO A 5 -5.87 -14.34 -8.33
CA PRO A 5 -7.01 -13.45 -8.18
C PRO A 5 -6.81 -12.22 -9.08
N SER A 6 -7.92 -11.68 -9.57
CA SER A 6 -7.94 -10.48 -10.41
C SER A 6 -9.18 -9.66 -10.09
N ALA A 7 -9.13 -8.36 -10.34
CA ALA A 7 -10.25 -7.47 -10.12
C ALA A 7 -10.45 -6.53 -11.31
N VAL A 8 -11.69 -6.12 -11.55
CA VAL A 8 -12.02 -5.13 -12.59
C VAL A 8 -12.90 -4.07 -11.97
N TYR A 9 -12.40 -2.84 -11.92
CA TYR A 9 -13.16 -1.66 -11.56
C TYR A 9 -13.82 -1.09 -12.80
N THR A 10 -15.12 -0.84 -12.74
CA THR A 10 -15.89 -0.21 -13.82
C THR A 10 -16.63 0.99 -13.27
N SER A 11 -16.48 2.12 -13.95
CA SER A 11 -17.23 3.36 -13.71
C SER A 11 -17.77 3.88 -15.04
N PRO A 12 -18.75 4.80 -15.04
CA PRO A 12 -19.31 5.36 -16.28
C PRO A 12 -18.27 5.91 -17.27
N GLU A 13 -17.13 6.38 -16.76
CA GLU A 13 -16.08 7.04 -17.55
C GLU A 13 -14.83 6.18 -17.76
N THR A 14 -14.61 5.14 -16.95
CA THR A 14 -13.35 4.39 -16.99
C THR A 14 -13.53 2.96 -16.50
N THR A 15 -12.83 2.03 -17.16
CA THR A 15 -12.64 0.66 -16.71
C THR A 15 -11.16 0.43 -16.42
N LYS A 16 -10.83 -0.07 -15.22
CA LYS A 16 -9.47 -0.39 -14.80
C LYS A 16 -9.40 -1.87 -14.39
N LYS A 17 -8.46 -2.61 -14.98
CA LYS A 17 -8.18 -4.00 -14.62
C LYS A 17 -6.97 -4.06 -13.69
N PHE A 18 -7.09 -4.87 -12.64
CA PHE A 18 -6.03 -5.19 -11.70
C PHE A 18 -5.64 -6.66 -11.90
N SER A 19 -4.36 -6.91 -12.19
CA SER A 19 -3.81 -8.23 -12.44
C SER A 19 -2.51 -8.41 -11.65
N LEU A 20 -2.29 -9.64 -11.18
CA LEU A 20 -1.14 -10.04 -10.37
C LEU A 20 -0.11 -10.85 -11.15
N GLU A 21 -0.21 -10.90 -12.48
CA GLU A 21 0.66 -11.72 -13.36
C GLU A 21 2.17 -11.44 -13.19
N ASN A 22 2.54 -10.23 -12.75
CA ASN A 22 3.93 -9.82 -12.54
C ASN A 22 4.36 -9.77 -11.07
N VAL A 23 3.50 -10.17 -10.13
CA VAL A 23 3.80 -10.09 -8.69
C VAL A 23 4.58 -11.32 -8.26
N GLN A 24 5.82 -11.12 -7.79
CA GLN A 24 6.63 -12.21 -7.26
C GLN A 24 6.17 -12.56 -5.85
N LYS A 25 6.20 -13.85 -5.49
CA LYS A 25 5.80 -14.33 -4.15
C LYS A 25 6.57 -13.67 -3.00
N LYS A 26 7.80 -13.22 -3.27
CA LYS A 26 8.66 -12.51 -2.31
C LYS A 26 8.14 -11.11 -1.95
N ASP A 27 7.31 -10.51 -2.81
CA ASP A 27 6.76 -9.17 -2.63
C ASP A 27 5.37 -9.23 -1.96
N LEU A 28 4.89 -10.42 -1.59
CA LEU A 28 3.62 -10.58 -0.89
C LEU A 28 3.79 -10.34 0.61
N SER A 29 2.90 -9.53 1.16
CA SER A 29 2.87 -9.20 2.58
C SER A 29 1.51 -9.57 3.19
N ALA A 30 1.53 -9.95 4.47
CA ALA A 30 0.33 -10.05 5.30
C ALA A 30 -0.10 -8.69 5.87
N ASP A 31 0.83 -7.73 5.85
CA ASP A 31 0.67 -6.36 6.32
C ASP A 31 0.48 -5.50 5.08
N GLY A 32 -0.78 -5.24 4.71
CA GLY A 32 -1.09 -4.30 3.63
C GLY A 32 -0.83 -2.87 4.08
N THR A 33 -0.37 -2.01 3.16
CA THR A 33 -0.03 -0.61 3.48
C THR A 33 -1.22 0.16 4.05
N THR A 34 -2.45 -0.26 3.69
CA THR A 34 -3.70 0.34 4.15
C THR A 34 -4.31 -0.30 5.41
N THR A 35 -3.63 -1.30 6.00
CA THR A 35 -4.10 -2.08 7.16
C THR A 35 -3.40 -1.74 8.47
N GLY A 36 -2.53 -0.73 8.47
CA GLY A 36 -1.81 -0.28 9.67
C GLY A 36 -2.69 0.53 10.62
N PRO A 37 -2.35 0.59 11.92
CA PRO A 37 -2.99 1.52 12.86
C PRO A 37 -2.82 2.96 12.36
N SER A 38 -3.87 3.78 12.50
CA SER A 38 -3.81 5.19 12.14
C SER A 38 -2.62 5.88 12.83
N PRO A 39 -1.89 6.79 12.16
CA PRO A 39 -0.79 7.54 12.77
C PRO A 39 -1.15 8.15 14.14
N TYR A 40 -2.40 8.59 14.27
CA TYR A 40 -2.95 9.13 15.52
C TYR A 40 -2.91 8.15 16.70
N LEU A 41 -3.14 6.85 16.46
CA LEU A 41 -3.11 5.81 17.50
C LEU A 41 -1.67 5.47 17.92
N ILE A 42 -0.72 5.52 16.98
CA ILE A 42 0.70 5.31 17.25
C ILE A 42 1.25 6.46 18.09
N GLU A 43 0.89 7.69 17.73
CA GLU A 43 1.32 8.92 18.43
C GLU A 43 0.71 9.02 19.83
N SER A 44 -0.59 8.71 19.98
CA SER A 44 -1.29 8.71 21.26
C SER A 44 -0.77 7.66 22.26
N THR A 45 -0.09 6.62 21.78
CA THR A 45 0.42 5.52 22.62
C THR A 45 1.94 5.56 22.80
N ASN A 46 2.63 6.61 22.34
CA ASN A 46 4.10 6.69 22.34
C ASN A 46 4.75 5.42 21.73
N GLY A 47 4.16 4.90 20.65
CA GLY A 47 4.67 3.72 19.95
C GLY A 47 4.48 2.38 20.68
N GLN A 48 3.76 2.31 21.79
CA GLN A 48 3.44 1.05 22.50
C GLN A 48 2.12 0.40 22.05
N TYR A 49 1.53 0.85 20.94
CA TYR A 49 0.33 0.21 20.40
C TYR A 49 0.63 -1.21 19.91
N LEU A 50 0.10 -2.21 20.64
CA LEU A 50 0.06 -3.58 20.18
C LEU A 50 -1.30 -3.82 19.53
N ASP A 51 -1.31 -3.89 18.20
CA ASP A 51 -2.48 -4.28 17.43
C ASP A 51 -2.81 -5.75 17.69
N LYS A 52 -3.84 -5.98 18.50
CA LYS A 52 -4.32 -7.33 18.84
C LYS A 52 -5.14 -7.97 17.73
N ASP A 53 -5.62 -7.16 16.79
CA ASP A 53 -6.38 -7.61 15.62
C ASP A 53 -5.48 -7.82 14.40
N LYS A 54 -4.16 -7.60 14.58
CA LYS A 54 -3.16 -7.83 13.54
C LYS A 54 -3.28 -9.27 13.05
N PRO A 55 -3.52 -9.46 11.74
CA PRO A 55 -3.73 -10.79 11.22
C PRO A 55 -2.41 -11.58 11.26
N ALA A 56 -2.51 -12.90 11.43
CA ALA A 56 -1.35 -13.78 11.60
C ALA A 56 -0.29 -13.59 10.49
N PRO A 57 1.00 -13.87 10.75
CA PRO A 57 2.04 -13.78 9.71
C PRO A 57 1.70 -14.63 8.48
N LEU A 58 2.16 -14.18 7.31
CA LEU A 58 1.85 -14.85 6.05
C LEU A 58 2.53 -16.22 5.99
N ASP A 59 1.75 -17.29 5.85
CA ASP A 59 2.29 -18.64 5.64
C ASP A 59 2.51 -18.91 4.15
N MET A 60 3.73 -18.66 3.67
CA MET A 60 4.12 -18.89 2.27
C MET A 60 4.14 -20.37 1.87
N ASN A 61 4.00 -21.30 2.83
CA ASN A 61 3.96 -22.74 2.55
C ASN A 61 2.53 -23.27 2.36
N SER A 62 1.52 -22.44 2.64
CA SER A 62 0.11 -22.78 2.48
C SER A 62 -0.50 -22.03 1.31
N ASP A 63 -1.30 -22.71 0.50
CA ASP A 63 -2.04 -22.10 -0.61
C ASP A 63 -2.93 -20.94 -0.13
N MET A 64 -3.48 -21.03 1.08
CA MET A 64 -4.27 -19.95 1.68
C MET A 64 -3.41 -18.77 2.12
N GLY A 65 -2.19 -18.99 2.59
CA GLY A 65 -1.29 -17.90 2.94
C GLY A 65 -0.79 -17.17 1.69
N ILE A 66 -0.46 -17.91 0.63
CA ILE A 66 -0.13 -17.33 -0.67
C ILE A 66 -1.32 -16.53 -1.23
N LEU A 67 -2.52 -17.09 -1.21
CA LEU A 67 -3.74 -16.41 -1.67
C LEU A 67 -4.00 -15.13 -0.86
N ARG A 68 -3.84 -15.18 0.47
CA ARG A 68 -4.01 -14.01 1.31
C ARG A 68 -3.05 -12.90 0.91
N GLY A 69 -1.77 -13.21 0.66
CA GLY A 69 -0.79 -12.22 0.21
C GLY A 69 -1.20 -11.57 -1.11
N TYR A 70 -1.68 -12.37 -2.07
CA TYR A 70 -2.18 -11.86 -3.34
C TYR A 70 -3.40 -10.95 -3.19
N VAL A 71 -4.34 -11.31 -2.31
CA VAL A 71 -5.53 -10.49 -2.04
C VAL A 71 -5.16 -9.20 -1.33
N THR A 72 -4.24 -9.24 -0.36
CA THR A 72 -3.72 -8.03 0.31
C THR A 72 -3.07 -7.08 -0.69
N LYS A 73 -2.28 -7.59 -1.64
CA LYS A 73 -1.69 -6.77 -2.69
C LYS A 73 -2.76 -6.12 -3.60
N LEU A 74 -3.78 -6.87 -4.00
CA LEU A 74 -4.91 -6.34 -4.77
C LEU A 74 -5.67 -5.25 -3.99
N GLN A 75 -5.87 -5.45 -2.70
CA GLN A 75 -6.54 -4.47 -1.84
C GLN A 75 -5.78 -3.14 -1.84
N ASP A 76 -4.46 -3.17 -1.62
CA ASP A 76 -3.64 -1.96 -1.62
C ASP A 76 -3.64 -1.27 -3.00
N ASP A 77 -3.48 -2.02 -4.10
CA ASP A 77 -3.49 -1.46 -5.45
C ASP A 77 -4.84 -0.79 -5.80
N ILE A 78 -5.96 -1.37 -5.37
CA ILE A 78 -7.29 -0.80 -5.53
C ILE A 78 -7.43 0.47 -4.69
N ASN A 79 -6.98 0.44 -3.44
CA ASN A 79 -7.06 1.58 -2.53
C ASN A 79 -6.26 2.77 -3.07
N VAL A 80 -5.02 2.56 -3.53
CA VAL A 80 -4.19 3.60 -4.16
C VAL A 80 -4.92 4.19 -5.38
N TYR A 81 -5.46 3.35 -6.25
CA TYR A 81 -6.17 3.81 -7.45
C TYR A 81 -7.41 4.66 -7.12
N LEU A 82 -8.23 4.22 -6.16
CA LEU A 82 -9.43 4.96 -5.75
C LEU A 82 -9.06 6.27 -5.06
N THR A 83 -8.05 6.27 -4.20
CA THR A 83 -7.53 7.47 -3.53
C THR A 83 -7.03 8.50 -4.55
N GLN A 84 -6.24 8.08 -5.54
CA GLN A 84 -5.78 8.96 -6.62
C GLN A 84 -6.95 9.56 -7.41
N LYS A 85 -7.99 8.75 -7.69
CA LYS A 85 -9.18 9.21 -8.41
C LYS A 85 -9.99 10.23 -7.60
N ILE A 86 -10.09 10.04 -6.28
CA ILE A 86 -10.73 10.99 -5.37
C ILE A 86 -9.96 12.31 -5.33
N LYS A 87 -8.63 12.25 -5.14
CA LYS A 87 -7.75 13.44 -5.16
C LYS A 87 -7.90 14.22 -6.47
N ALA A 88 -7.94 13.52 -7.61
CA ALA A 88 -8.15 14.13 -8.92
C ALA A 88 -9.55 14.75 -9.10
N SER A 89 -10.57 14.27 -8.38
CA SER A 89 -11.92 14.82 -8.41
C SER A 89 -12.11 16.08 -7.54
N GLY A 90 -11.05 16.53 -6.84
CA GLY A 90 -11.05 17.75 -6.05
C GLY A 90 -11.84 17.65 -4.73
N SER A 91 -12.19 16.44 -4.29
CA SER A 91 -12.72 16.22 -2.94
C SER A 91 -11.54 16.21 -1.98
N GLU A 92 -11.39 17.23 -1.14
CA GLU A 92 -10.50 17.19 0.04
C GLU A 92 -11.02 16.11 0.98
N ILE A 93 -10.51 14.89 0.83
CA ILE A 93 -10.53 13.91 1.91
C ILE A 93 -9.20 14.09 2.62
N ASP A 94 -9.28 14.51 3.89
CA ASP A 94 -8.15 14.57 4.82
C ASP A 94 -7.65 13.14 5.04
N LEU A 95 -6.76 12.70 4.16
CA LEU A 95 -6.11 11.40 4.21
C LEU A 95 -4.73 11.62 4.81
N PRO A 96 -4.25 10.72 5.69
CA PRO A 96 -2.90 10.81 6.21
C PRO A 96 -1.93 10.83 5.03
N GLU A 97 -1.12 11.89 4.95
CA GLU A 97 -0.03 12.00 4.00
C GLU A 97 0.91 10.81 4.25
N GLU A 98 1.00 9.89 3.28
CA GLU A 98 2.16 9.02 3.21
C GLU A 98 3.31 9.93 2.78
N ASP A 99 4.28 10.12 3.69
CA ASP A 99 5.55 10.78 3.42
C ASP A 99 6.24 10.05 2.26
N ASP A 100 5.97 10.50 1.02
CA ASP A 100 6.86 10.28 -0.11
C ASP A 100 8.15 11.05 0.19
N ASP A 101 9.06 10.39 0.91
CA ASP A 101 10.44 10.82 1.12
C ASP A 101 11.20 10.73 -0.21
N ASP A 102 10.86 11.62 -1.14
CA ASP A 102 11.68 11.94 -2.32
C ASP A 102 12.71 12.99 -1.88
N SER A 103 13.63 12.53 -1.02
CA SER A 103 14.89 13.21 -0.73
C SER A 103 15.70 13.33 -2.03
N ASN A 104 15.41 14.39 -2.81
CA ASN A 104 16.31 14.90 -3.83
C ASN A 104 17.53 15.52 -3.14
N ASP A 105 18.47 14.64 -2.80
CA ASP A 105 19.80 14.94 -2.29
C ASP A 105 20.61 15.61 -3.42
N ASN A 106 20.40 16.93 -3.59
CA ASN A 106 21.24 17.77 -4.43
C ASN A 106 22.48 18.21 -3.63
N ASP A 107 23.43 17.30 -3.49
CA ASP A 107 24.78 17.62 -3.02
C ASP A 107 25.80 17.26 -4.10
N GLN A 108 26.29 18.27 -4.82
CA GLN A 108 27.68 18.36 -5.31
C GLN A 108 28.14 19.83 -5.38
N ASP A 109 28.90 20.21 -4.35
CA ASP A 109 30.23 20.84 -4.37
C ASP A 109 30.55 21.93 -5.41
N ASP A 110 30.87 23.14 -4.91
CA ASP A 110 32.25 23.67 -4.85
C ASP A 110 32.23 25.20 -4.74
N GLN A 111 32.47 25.75 -3.54
CA GLN A 111 33.07 27.07 -3.39
C GLN A 111 34.05 27.06 -2.20
N GLN A 112 35.31 26.71 -2.49
CA GLN A 112 36.43 27.16 -1.68
C GLN A 112 36.74 28.60 -2.07
N ASN A 113 36.51 29.54 -1.15
CA ASN A 113 37.15 30.86 -1.17
C ASN A 113 37.24 31.39 0.26
N GLU A 114 38.42 31.27 0.85
CA GLU A 114 39.24 32.33 1.47
C GLU A 114 40.32 31.73 2.40
#